data_AF-A0A077F6E5-F1
#
_entry.id   AF-A0A077F6E5-F1
#
_cell.length_a   1.000
_cell.length_b   1.000
_cell.length_c   1.000
_cell.angle_alpha   90.00
_cell.angle_beta   90.00
_cell.angle_gamma   90.00
#
_symmetry.space_group_name_H-M   'P 1'
#
loop_
_entity.id
_entity.type
_entity.pdbx_description
1 polymer ?
#
loop_
_entity_poly.entity_id
_entity_poly.type
_entity_poly.pdbx_seq_one_letter_code
_entity_poly.pdbx_strand_id
1 'polypeptide(L)' 'MFTVRAGIEAHDALVHASMYLRCANDTGMQACDKVDPDTRGLIWSTLHSIEMAKGLVDALLDGIEEEMAERRVPK' A
#
# COMPACT_ATOMS: atom_id res chain seq x y z
N MET A 1 -18.86 -1.62 -2.59
CA MET A 1 -17.64 -1.13 -3.26
C MET A 1 -17.21 0.13 -2.51
N PHE A 2 -15.95 0.24 -2.09
CA PHE A 2 -15.46 1.48 -1.50
C PHE A 2 -15.44 2.56 -2.60
N THR A 3 -16.32 3.56 -2.49
CA THR A 3 -16.27 4.73 -3.38
C THR A 3 -15.38 5.76 -2.72
N VAL A 4 -14.17 5.92 -3.23
CA VAL A 4 -13.35 7.09 -2.91
C VAL A 4 -14.12 8.31 -3.42
N ARG A 5 -14.58 9.19 -2.51
CA ARG A 5 -15.26 10.43 -2.92
C ARG A 5 -14.27 11.26 -3.74
N ALA A 6 -14.71 11.83 -4.85
CA ALA A 6 -13.90 12.79 -5.58
C ALA A 6 -13.54 13.96 -4.65
N GLY A 7 -12.29 14.43 -4.75
CA GLY A 7 -11.78 15.54 -3.95
C GLY A 7 -11.20 15.18 -2.59
N ILE A 8 -10.96 13.90 -2.29
CA ILE A 8 -10.04 13.58 -1.19
C ILE A 8 -8.62 13.98 -1.57
N GLU A 9 -7.86 14.42 -0.57
CA GLU A 9 -6.47 14.80 -0.74
C GLU A 9 -5.65 13.54 -1.10
N ALA A 10 -4.69 13.69 -2.03
CA ALA A 10 -3.98 12.56 -2.62
C ALA A 10 -3.10 11.84 -1.59
N HIS A 11 -2.43 12.60 -0.72
CA HIS A 11 -1.64 12.03 0.36
C HIS A 11 -2.53 11.26 1.36
N ASP A 12 -3.67 11.81 1.80
CA ASP A 12 -4.62 11.08 2.67
C ASP A 12 -5.10 9.77 2.01
N ALA A 13 -5.40 9.79 0.71
CA ALA A 13 -5.77 8.61 -0.05
C ALA A 13 -4.66 7.54 -0.04
N LEU A 14 -3.42 7.97 -0.28
CA LEU A 14 -2.25 7.10 -0.36
C LEU A 14 -1.86 6.53 1.01
N VAL A 15 -2.00 7.29 2.11
CA VAL A 15 -1.81 6.78 3.48
C VAL A 15 -2.77 5.61 3.75
N HIS A 16 -4.05 5.77 3.39
CA HIS A 16 -5.03 4.69 3.52
C HIS A 16 -4.71 3.50 2.62
N ALA A 17 -4.32 3.74 1.36
CA ALA A 17 -3.92 2.68 0.45
C ALA A 17 -2.73 1.87 0.99
N SER A 18 -1.70 2.55 1.53
CA SER A 18 -0.54 1.92 2.15
C SER A 18 -0.94 1.06 3.36
N MET A 19 -1.84 1.56 4.21
CA MET A 19 -2.40 0.81 5.34
C MET A 19 -3.15 -0.45 4.87
N TYR A 20 -4.00 -0.34 3.84
CA TYR A 20 -4.74 -1.50 3.31
C TYR A 20 -3.82 -2.54 2.69
N LEU A 21 -2.78 -2.13 1.97
CA LEU A 21 -1.79 -3.04 1.40
C LEU A 21 -1.02 -3.77 2.50
N ARG A 22 -0.65 -3.08 3.58
CA ARG A 22 -0.08 -3.72 4.77
C ARG A 22 -1.02 -4.75 5.38
N CYS A 23 -2.29 -4.40 5.59
CA CYS A 23 -3.29 -5.34 6.11
C CYS A 23 -3.49 -6.55 5.19
N ALA A 24 -3.49 -6.35 3.87
CA ALA A 24 -3.59 -7.43 2.90
C ALA A 24 -2.38 -8.37 2.94
N ASN A 25 -1.18 -7.82 3.11
CA ASN A 25 0.05 -8.62 3.30
C ASN A 25 -0.01 -9.43 4.61
N ASP A 26 -0.30 -8.77 5.74
CA ASP A 26 -0.39 -9.42 7.06
C ASP A 26 -1.41 -10.57 7.08
N THR A 27 -2.57 -10.35 6.46
CA THR A 27 -3.64 -11.37 6.39
C THR A 27 -3.34 -12.47 5.39
N GLY A 28 -2.71 -12.13 4.26
CA GLY A 28 -2.25 -13.09 3.26
C GLY A 28 -1.14 -14.01 3.79
N MET A 29 -0.20 -13.50 4.59
CA MET A 29 0.82 -14.31 5.26
C MET A 29 0.17 -15.34 6.19
N GLN A 30 -0.79 -14.92 7.02
CA GLN A 30 -1.54 -15.83 7.89
C GLN A 30 -2.36 -16.87 7.11
N ALA A 31 -2.83 -16.53 5.90
CA ALA A 31 -3.52 -17.46 5.03
C ALA A 31 -2.54 -18.48 4.40
N CYS A 32 -1.32 -18.05 4.06
CA CYS A 32 -0.25 -18.88 3.50
C CYS A 32 0.07 -20.09 4.39
N ASP A 33 0.02 -19.91 5.71
CA ASP A 33 0.27 -20.97 6.70
C ASP A 33 -0.88 -21.99 6.81
N LYS A 34 -2.08 -21.65 6.29
CA LYS A 34 -3.30 -22.46 6.44
C LYS A 34 -3.71 -23.22 5.18
N VAL A 35 -3.08 -22.94 4.04
CA VAL A 35 -3.38 -23.59 2.76
C VAL A 35 -2.47 -24.79 2.48
N ASP A 36 -2.93 -25.65 1.59
CA ASP A 36 -2.16 -26.76 1.07
C ASP A 36 -0.92 -26.28 0.28
N PRO A 37 0.11 -27.13 0.11
CA PRO A 37 1.34 -26.75 -0.57
C PRO A 37 1.16 -26.27 -2.03
N ASP A 38 0.16 -26.80 -2.76
CA ASP A 38 -0.04 -26.46 -4.17
C ASP A 38 -0.63 -25.05 -4.31
N THR A 39 -1.54 -24.66 -3.41
CA THR A 39 -2.12 -23.31 -3.36
C THR A 39 -1.15 -22.27 -2.78
N ARG A 40 -0.18 -22.69 -1.96
CA ARG A 40 0.77 -21.80 -1.28
C ARG A 40 1.54 -20.90 -2.25
N GLY A 41 1.96 -21.43 -3.40
CA GLY A 41 2.69 -20.66 -4.42
C GLY A 41 1.88 -19.47 -4.98
N LEU A 42 0.56 -19.64 -5.13
CA LEU A 42 -0.33 -18.58 -5.61
C LEU A 42 -0.48 -17.46 -4.57
N ILE A 43 -0.56 -17.81 -3.28
CA ILE A 43 -0.59 -16.83 -2.20
C ILE A 43 0.73 -16.06 -2.14
N TRP A 44 1.89 -16.73 -2.25
CA TRP A 44 3.18 -16.06 -2.31
C TRP A 44 3.29 -15.07 -3.46
N SER A 45 2.85 -15.45 -4.67
CA SER A 45 2.86 -14.55 -5.83
C SER A 45 1.96 -13.32 -5.61
N THR A 46 0.83 -13.51 -4.92
CA THR A 46 -0.08 -12.43 -4.55
C THR A 46 0.54 -11.52 -3.50
N LEU A 47 1.14 -12.09 -2.44
CA LEU A 47 1.85 -11.34 -1.39
C LEU A 47 2.98 -10.48 -1.95
N HIS A 48 3.77 -11.03 -2.86
CA HIS A 48 4.83 -10.29 -3.52
C HIS A 48 4.27 -9.11 -4.34
N SER A 49 3.16 -9.32 -5.05
CA SER A 49 2.49 -8.23 -5.79
C SER A 49 1.97 -7.13 -4.87
N ILE A 50 1.47 -7.49 -3.68
CA ILE A 50 1.04 -6.54 -2.65
C ILE A 50 2.23 -5.75 -2.09
N GLU A 51 3.36 -6.40 -1.83
CA GLU A 51 4.60 -5.74 -1.37
C GLU A 51 5.11 -4.72 -2.38
N MET A 52 5.15 -5.10 -3.67
CA MET A 52 5.55 -4.19 -4.74
C MET A 52 4.59 -3.00 -4.88
N ALA A 53 3.27 -3.25 -4.80
CA ALA A 53 2.28 -2.18 -4.81
C ALA A 53 2.45 -1.24 -3.61
N LYS A 54 2.74 -1.78 -2.42
CA LYS A 54 2.99 -0.97 -1.23
C LYS A 54 4.22 -0.09 -1.40
N GLY A 55 5.32 -0.64 -1.92
CA GLY A 55 6.53 0.13 -2.19
C GLY A 55 6.30 1.30 -3.15
N LEU A 56 5.47 1.12 -4.19
CA LEU A 56 5.08 2.21 -5.09
C LEU A 56 4.25 3.29 -4.38
N VAL A 57 3.30 2.90 -3.51
CA VAL A 57 2.48 3.84 -2.75
C VAL A 57 3.32 4.62 -1.74
N ASP A 58 4.22 3.94 -1.03
CA ASP A 58 5.11 4.58 -0.06
C ASP A 58 6.05 5.58 -0.76
N ALA A 59 6.61 5.23 -1.93
CA ALA A 59 7.43 6.16 -2.72
C ALA A 59 6.66 7.41 -3.20
N LEU A 60 5.35 7.27 -3.50
CA LEU A 60 4.51 8.42 -3.85
C LEU A 60 4.22 9.30 -2.62
N LEU A 61 4.04 8.71 -1.44
CA LEU A 61 3.89 9.46 -0.19
C LEU A 61 5.15 10.26 0.11
N ASP A 62 6.33 9.62 0.05
CA ASP A 62 7.62 10.26 0.27
C ASP A 62 7.79 11.47 -0.65
N GLY A 63 7.48 11.32 -1.95
CA GLY A 63 7.56 12.42 -2.91
C GLY A 63 6.62 13.59 -2.59
N ILE A 64 5.39 13.32 -2.13
CA ILE A 64 4.45 14.39 -1.72
C ILE A 64 4.96 15.09 -0.45
N GLU A 65 5.47 14.34 0.52
CA GLU A 65 6.01 14.88 1.76
C GLU A 65 7.24 15.75 1.51
N GLU A 66 8.13 15.35 0.60
CA GLU A 66 9.27 16.15 0.13
C GLU A 66 8.82 17.48 -0.49
N GLU A 67 7.87 17.46 -1.44
CA GLU A 67 7.32 18.68 -2.04
C GLU A 67 6.67 19.61 -1.00
N MET A 68 5.98 19.05 -0.01
CA MET A 68 5.36 19.81 1.07
C MET A 68 6.41 20.45 1.99
N ALA A 69 7.53 19.76 2.23
CA ALA A 69 8.63 20.27 3.02
C ALA A 69 9.33 21.44 2.31
N GLU A 70 9.61 21.31 1.01
CA GLU A 70 10.23 22.37 0.21
C GLU A 70 9.40 23.66 0.20
N ARG A 71 8.07 23.54 0.09
CA ARG A 71 7.16 24.71 0.12
C ARG A 71 7.14 25.45 1.46
N ARG A 72 7.56 24.80 2.55
CA ARG A 72 7.62 25.41 3.89
C ARG A 72 8.92 26.16 4.14
N VAL A 73 9.94 26.00 3.29
CA VAL A 73 11.20 26.75 3.42
C VAL A 73 11.04 28.14 2.77
N PRO A 74 11.16 29.24 3.53
CA PRO A 74 11.10 30.58 2.94
C PRO A 74 12.31 30.83 2.03
N LYS A 75 12.04 31.31 0.81
CA LYS A 75 13.06 31.70 -0.18
C LYS A 75 13.80 32.96 0.23
#